data_AF-A0A3M8G2C6-F1
#
_entry.id   AF-A0A3M8G2C6-F1
#
_cell.length_a   1.000
_cell.length_b   1.000
_cell.length_c   1.000
_cell.angle_alpha   90.00
_cell.angle_beta   90.00
_cell.angle_gamma   90.00
#
_symmetry.space_group_name_H-M   'P 1'
#
loop_
_entity.id
_entity.type
_entity.pdbx_description
1 polymer ?
#
loop_
_entity_poly.entity_id
_entity_poly.type
_entity_poly.pdbx_seq_one_letter_code
_entity_poly.pdbx_strand_id
1 'polypeptide(L)'
;MTSGQRKAHKIIWLALVVVIPVFMFFSIKGLNFDQARTSTLAEIEESKSTILKATENDLIKTNLYKSHMEVILKAPLKTASAIVYEVDTEGKRGKLLGQLKAVGIYKFNITDLPNGILVYDKLKDIEITKLKF
;
A
#
# COMPACT_ATOMS: atom_id res chain seq x y z
N MET A 1 39.05 34.22 -4.72
CA MET A 1 37.87 33.98 -5.60
C MET A 1 37.96 34.89 -6.82
N THR A 2 38.15 34.31 -7.99
CA THR A 2 38.18 35.07 -9.26
C THR A 2 36.76 35.40 -9.72
N SER A 3 36.61 36.43 -10.55
CA SER A 3 35.31 36.89 -11.09
C SER A 3 34.48 35.76 -11.72
N GLY A 4 35.13 34.81 -12.41
CA GLY A 4 34.47 33.67 -13.05
C GLY A 4 33.83 32.69 -12.06
N GLN A 5 34.50 32.41 -10.93
CA GLN A 5 33.96 31.52 -9.90
C GLN A 5 32.69 32.06 -9.25
N ARG A 6 32.58 33.39 -9.08
CA ARG A 6 31.37 34.04 -8.54
C ARG A 6 30.18 33.93 -9.49
N LYS A 7 30.41 34.06 -10.80
CA LYS A 7 29.36 33.90 -11.82
C LYS A 7 28.87 32.45 -11.89
N ALA A 8 29.79 31.49 -11.93
CA ALA A 8 29.44 30.06 -11.93
C ALA A 8 28.68 29.66 -10.66
N HIS A 9 29.12 30.14 -9.48
CA HIS A 9 28.45 29.87 -8.21
C HIS A 9 26.99 30.37 -8.20
N LYS A 10 26.74 31.59 -8.71
CA LYS A 10 25.39 32.13 -8.83
C LYS A 10 24.49 31.30 -9.74
N ILE A 11 25.04 30.81 -10.86
CA ILE A 11 24.30 29.96 -11.81
C ILE A 11 23.96 28.61 -11.19
N ILE A 12 24.90 27.98 -10.49
CA ILE A 12 24.68 26.70 -9.81
C ILE A 12 23.59 26.83 -8.74
N TRP A 13 23.62 27.90 -7.94
CA TRP A 13 22.58 28.15 -6.93
C TRP A 13 21.21 28.39 -7.55
N LEU A 14 21.14 29.14 -8.66
CA LEU A 14 19.89 29.36 -9.38
C LEU A 14 19.32 28.05 -9.92
N ALA A 15 20.18 27.20 -10.50
CA ALA A 15 19.78 25.87 -10.98
C ALA A 15 19.29 25.00 -9.82
N LEU A 16 19.98 25.01 -8.68
CA LEU A 16 19.63 24.20 -7.51
C LEU A 16 18.23 24.54 -6.97
N VAL A 17 17.90 25.83 -6.88
CA VAL A 17 16.60 26.32 -6.41
C VAL A 17 15.45 25.87 -7.32
N VAL A 18 15.70 25.69 -8.62
CA VAL A 18 14.67 25.22 -9.56
C VAL A 18 14.61 23.69 -9.62
N VAL A 19 15.75 23.03 -9.63
CA VAL A 19 15.85 21.58 -9.80
C VAL A 19 15.29 20.84 -8.59
N ILE A 20 15.59 21.29 -7.36
CA ILE A 20 15.13 20.60 -6.14
C ILE A 20 13.60 20.52 -6.06
N PRO A 21 12.81 21.62 -6.19
CA PRO A 21 11.36 21.56 -6.14
C PRO A 21 10.75 20.69 -7.24
N VAL A 22 11.33 20.73 -8.44
CA VAL A 22 10.85 19.92 -9.58
C VAL A 22 11.00 18.43 -9.26
N PHE A 23 12.17 17.99 -8.79
CA PHE A 23 12.36 16.59 -8.40
C PHE A 23 11.48 16.19 -7.21
N MET A 24 11.28 17.08 -6.24
CA MET A 24 10.37 16.84 -5.12
C MET A 24 8.93 16.65 -5.61
N PHE A 25 8.47 17.50 -6.53
CA PHE A 25 7.15 17.40 -7.14
C PHE A 25 6.96 16.10 -7.92
N PHE A 26 7.94 15.69 -8.73
CA PHE A 26 7.88 14.40 -9.42
C PHE A 26 7.92 13.21 -8.46
N SER A 27 8.63 13.32 -7.34
CA SER A 27 8.71 12.24 -6.34
C SER A 27 7.38 12.00 -5.63
N ILE A 28 6.57 13.03 -5.44
CA ILE A 28 5.24 12.91 -4.80
C ILE A 28 4.13 12.55 -5.80
N LYS A 29 4.28 12.84 -7.09
CA LYS A 29 3.24 12.65 -8.12
C LYS A 29 2.81 11.18 -8.32
N GLY A 30 3.57 10.21 -7.83
CA GLY A 30 3.24 8.79 -7.89
C GLY A 30 2.81 8.16 -6.55
N LEU A 31 2.78 8.96 -5.47
CA LEU A 31 2.42 8.48 -4.14
C LEU A 31 0.94 8.78 -3.90
N ASN A 32 0.11 7.73 -3.96
CA ASN A 32 -1.28 7.79 -3.52
C ASN A 32 -1.32 7.97 -1.99
N PHE A 33 -1.18 9.21 -1.51
CA PHE A 33 -1.34 9.55 -0.10
C PHE A 33 -2.82 9.58 0.34
N ASP A 34 -3.75 9.46 -0.60
CA ASP A 34 -5.20 9.42 -0.36
C ASP A 34 -5.72 8.09 0.23
N GLN A 35 -4.84 7.21 0.71
CA GLN A 35 -5.30 6.14 1.60
C GLN A 35 -5.52 6.78 2.97
N ALA A 36 -6.64 7.51 3.07
CA ALA A 36 -7.17 8.07 4.29
C ALA A 36 -7.07 6.99 5.36
N ARG A 37 -6.26 7.27 6.38
CA ARG A 37 -6.42 6.65 7.68
C ARG A 37 -7.83 7.00 8.14
N THR A 38 -8.79 6.12 7.86
CA THR A 38 -10.06 6.11 8.59
C THR A 38 -9.75 5.55 9.97
N SER A 39 -9.03 6.32 10.76
CA SER A 39 -8.92 6.12 12.19
C SER A 39 -10.30 6.34 12.79
N THR A 40 -10.92 5.23 13.21
CA THR A 40 -11.64 5.13 14.49
C THR A 40 -12.90 6.00 14.68
N LEU A 41 -13.66 6.29 13.61
CA LEU A 41 -15.02 6.88 13.74
C LEU A 41 -16.10 6.26 12.83
N ALA A 42 -15.75 5.30 11.97
CA ALA A 42 -16.72 4.61 11.10
C ALA A 42 -17.12 3.21 11.63
N GLU A 43 -16.92 2.95 12.92
CA GLU A 43 -17.15 1.63 13.54
C GLU A 43 -18.63 1.38 13.91
N ILE A 44 -19.57 2.27 13.58
CA ILE A 44 -20.97 2.13 14.02
C ILE A 44 -21.98 1.90 12.88
N GLU A 45 -21.67 2.21 11.61
CA GLU A 45 -22.69 2.12 10.53
C GLU A 45 -22.59 0.90 9.60
N GLU A 46 -21.49 0.13 9.59
CA GLU A 46 -21.32 -0.99 8.65
C GLU A 46 -21.60 -2.38 9.26
N SER A 47 -22.31 -2.44 10.40
CA SER A 47 -22.73 -3.66 11.12
C SER A 47 -23.77 -4.53 10.38
N LYS A 48 -24.01 -4.28 9.09
CA LYS A 48 -25.02 -5.01 8.30
C LYS A 48 -24.56 -5.45 6.90
N SER A 49 -23.26 -5.48 6.63
CA SER A 49 -22.75 -6.14 5.42
C SER A 49 -22.50 -7.62 5.72
N THR A 50 -23.21 -8.50 5.03
CA THR A 50 -23.00 -9.95 5.14
C THR A 50 -21.59 -10.29 4.65
N ILE A 51 -20.74 -10.77 5.56
CA ILE A 51 -19.42 -11.30 5.21
C ILE A 51 -19.65 -12.50 4.28
N LEU A 52 -19.15 -12.41 3.04
CA LEU A 52 -19.31 -13.47 2.04
C LEU A 52 -18.38 -14.64 2.34
N LYS A 53 -17.13 -14.34 2.69
CA LYS A 53 -16.11 -15.31 3.05
C LYS A 53 -15.15 -14.71 4.06
N ALA A 54 -14.71 -15.52 5.02
CA ALA A 54 -13.66 -15.14 5.96
C ALA A 54 -12.61 -16.24 6.03
N THR A 55 -11.35 -15.86 5.97
CA THR A 55 -10.21 -16.77 6.14
C THR A 55 -9.17 -16.09 7.03
N GLU A 56 -8.48 -16.90 7.82
CA GLU A 56 -7.66 -16.43 8.93
C GLU A 56 -6.44 -17.33 9.09
N ASN A 57 -5.29 -16.71 9.34
CA ASN A 57 -4.09 -17.38 9.84
C ASN A 57 -3.48 -16.59 11.01
N ASP A 58 -2.32 -17.01 11.49
CA ASP A 58 -1.64 -16.39 12.62
C ASP A 58 -1.24 -14.92 12.38
N LEU A 59 -0.99 -14.55 11.11
CA LEU A 59 -0.50 -13.22 10.73
C LEU A 59 -1.63 -12.27 10.33
N ILE A 60 -2.60 -12.75 9.56
CA ILE A 60 -3.63 -11.96 8.91
C ILE A 60 -5.00 -12.64 8.98
N LYS A 61 -6.04 -11.83 9.09
CA LYS A 61 -7.43 -12.22 8.91
C LYS A 61 -8.01 -11.43 7.76
N THR A 62 -8.81 -12.07 6.93
CA THR A 62 -9.46 -11.41 5.79
C THR A 62 -10.95 -11.65 5.82
N ASN A 63 -11.71 -10.56 5.68
CA ASN A 63 -13.15 -10.59 5.51
C ASN A 63 -13.47 -10.06 4.11
N LEU A 64 -14.18 -10.85 3.33
CA LEU A 64 -14.61 -10.50 1.98
C LEU A 64 -16.06 -10.05 2.01
N TYR A 65 -16.32 -8.86 1.47
CA TYR A 65 -17.65 -8.29 1.29
C TYR A 65 -17.94 -8.14 -0.20
N LYS A 66 -19.17 -7.74 -0.55
CA LYS A 66 -19.59 -7.59 -1.95
C LYS A 66 -18.87 -6.45 -2.69
N SER A 67 -18.49 -5.39 -1.98
CA SER A 67 -17.90 -4.16 -2.55
C SER A 67 -16.46 -3.89 -2.10
N HIS A 68 -16.03 -4.51 -1.01
CA HIS A 68 -14.73 -4.27 -0.40
C HIS A 68 -14.20 -5.52 0.29
N MET A 69 -12.91 -5.52 0.57
CA MET A 69 -12.24 -6.53 1.37
C MET A 69 -11.56 -5.84 2.54
N GLU A 70 -11.67 -6.46 3.72
CA GLU A 70 -10.90 -6.07 4.89
C GLU A 70 -9.77 -7.07 5.12
N VAL A 71 -8.55 -6.57 5.24
CA VAL A 71 -7.37 -7.34 5.65
C VAL A 71 -6.91 -6.80 6.99
N ILE A 72 -7.02 -7.62 8.02
CA ILE A 72 -6.64 -7.33 9.40
C ILE A 72 -5.27 -7.95 9.63
N LEU A 73 -4.24 -7.12 9.77
CA LEU A 73 -2.92 -7.57 10.16
C LEU A 73 -2.84 -7.65 11.68
N LYS A 74 -2.71 -8.87 12.23
CA LYS A 74 -2.75 -9.14 13.68
C LYS A 74 -1.41 -8.91 14.37
N ALA A 75 -0.30 -9.12 13.65
CA ALA A 75 1.05 -9.04 14.18
C ALA A 75 1.96 -8.23 13.24
N PRO A 76 3.00 -7.55 13.77
CA PRO A 76 3.96 -6.84 12.95
C PRO A 76 4.64 -7.80 11.97
N LEU A 77 4.76 -7.38 10.71
CA LEU A 77 5.53 -8.13 9.73
C LEU A 77 7.03 -7.95 10.02
N LYS A 78 7.84 -8.97 9.73
CA LYS A 78 9.31 -8.88 9.77
C LYS A 78 9.89 -7.87 8.78
N THR A 79 9.04 -7.29 7.94
CA THR A 79 9.33 -6.43 6.81
C THR A 79 8.60 -5.12 7.05
N ALA A 80 9.28 -3.98 6.91
CA ALA A 80 8.63 -2.66 7.06
C ALA A 80 7.49 -2.45 6.05
N SER A 81 7.67 -3.08 4.88
CA SER A 81 6.95 -2.97 3.62
C SER A 81 6.34 -4.27 3.06
N ALA A 82 5.04 -4.60 3.18
CA ALA A 82 4.48 -5.75 2.47
C ALA A 82 3.37 -5.36 1.51
N ILE A 83 3.37 -5.95 0.32
CA ILE A 83 2.40 -5.66 -0.73
C ILE A 83 1.33 -6.75 -0.77
N VAL A 84 0.08 -6.35 -0.91
CA VAL A 84 -1.07 -7.27 -1.02
C VAL A 84 -1.51 -7.33 -2.48
N TYR A 85 -1.59 -8.55 -3.00
CA TYR A 85 -2.10 -8.87 -4.32
C TYR A 85 -3.35 -9.74 -4.20
N GLU A 86 -4.25 -9.63 -5.17
CA GLU A 86 -5.28 -10.62 -5.43
C GLU A 86 -4.64 -11.91 -5.95
N VAL A 87 -5.27 -13.04 -5.64
CA VAL A 87 -4.92 -14.34 -6.21
C VAL A 87 -5.94 -14.67 -7.29
N ASP A 88 -5.44 -14.92 -8.51
CA ASP A 88 -6.27 -15.32 -9.64
C ASP A 88 -6.77 -16.76 -9.50
N THR A 89 -7.70 -17.19 -10.37
CA THR A 89 -8.23 -18.55 -10.52
C THR A 89 -7.14 -19.62 -10.61
N GLU A 90 -6.01 -19.31 -11.25
CA GLU A 90 -4.84 -20.20 -11.35
C GLU A 90 -3.96 -20.21 -10.08
N GLY A 91 -4.31 -19.45 -9.05
CA GLY A 91 -3.52 -19.32 -7.83
C GLY A 91 -2.28 -18.44 -8.00
N LYS A 92 -2.15 -17.69 -9.10
CA LYS A 92 -1.01 -16.80 -9.37
C LYS A 92 -1.26 -15.38 -8.85
N ARG A 93 -0.18 -14.59 -8.79
CA ARG A 93 -0.22 -13.17 -8.41
C ARG A 93 -1.04 -12.40 -9.46
N GLY A 94 -2.20 -11.90 -9.03
CA GLY A 94 -3.09 -11.07 -9.84
C GLY A 94 -2.86 -9.58 -9.59
N LYS A 95 -3.98 -8.84 -9.48
CA LYS A 95 -4.00 -7.38 -9.34
C LYS A 95 -3.39 -6.93 -8.00
N LEU A 96 -2.73 -5.77 -8.02
CA LEU A 96 -2.26 -5.10 -6.82
C LEU A 96 -3.43 -4.46 -6.06
N LEU A 97 -3.61 -4.82 -4.78
CA LEU A 97 -4.62 -4.22 -3.90
C LEU A 97 -4.05 -3.03 -3.12
N GLY A 98 -2.84 -3.18 -2.58
CA GLY A 98 -2.20 -2.13 -1.80
C GLY A 98 -1.08 -2.64 -0.91
N GLN A 99 -0.87 -1.99 0.23
CA GLN A 99 0.30 -2.20 1.07
C GLN A 99 -0.04 -2.25 2.56
N LEU A 100 0.58 -3.18 3.28
CA LEU A 100 0.55 -3.31 4.73
C LEU A 100 1.85 -2.73 5.31
N LYS A 101 1.71 -1.81 6.27
CA LYS A 101 2.84 -1.12 6.91
C LYS A 101 2.93 -1.40 8.42
N ALA A 102 1.79 -1.43 9.08
CA ALA A 102 1.67 -1.64 10.52
C ALA A 102 0.45 -2.51 10.86
N VAL A 103 0.41 -3.04 12.08
CA VAL A 103 -0.76 -3.76 12.62
C VAL A 103 -2.00 -2.86 12.50
N GLY A 104 -3.12 -3.43 12.02
CA GLY A 104 -4.35 -2.67 11.79
C GLY A 104 -5.26 -3.29 10.74
N ILE A 105 -6.39 -2.62 10.51
CA ILE A 105 -7.42 -3.01 9.53
C ILE A 105 -7.21 -2.20 8.26
N TYR A 106 -7.08 -2.90 7.14
CA TYR A 106 -6.91 -2.30 5.81
C TYR A 106 -8.13 -2.62 4.97
N LYS A 107 -8.78 -1.58 4.45
CA LYS A 107 -9.90 -1.70 3.52
C LYS A 107 -9.41 -1.54 2.09
N PHE A 108 -9.73 -2.51 1.25
CA PHE A 108 -9.44 -2.49 -0.19
C PHE A 108 -10.76 -2.56 -0.96
N ASN A 109 -10.98 -1.60 -1.86
CA ASN A 109 -12.13 -1.66 -2.77
C ASN A 109 -11.86 -2.73 -3.83
N ILE A 110 -12.81 -3.64 -4.00
CA ILE A 110 -12.72 -4.71 -4.99
C ILE A 110 -13.84 -4.55 -6.01
N THR A 111 -13.50 -4.78 -7.28
CA THR A 111 -14.47 -4.72 -8.39
C THR A 111 -15.06 -6.10 -8.65
N ASP A 112 -14.22 -7.13 -8.52
CA ASP A 112 -14.56 -8.54 -8.70
C ASP A 112 -14.22 -9.30 -7.42
N LEU A 113 -14.90 -10.43 -7.15
CA LEU A 113 -14.59 -11.28 -6.00
C LEU A 113 -13.25 -12.01 -6.23
N PRO A 114 -12.20 -11.73 -5.45
CA PRO A 114 -10.93 -12.43 -5.60
C PRO A 114 -11.02 -13.85 -5.02
N ASN A 115 -10.25 -14.78 -5.58
CA ASN A 115 -10.17 -16.17 -5.09
C ASN A 115 -9.27 -16.32 -3.85
N GLY A 116 -8.48 -15.29 -3.55
CA GLY A 116 -7.57 -15.27 -2.41
C GLY A 116 -6.77 -13.97 -2.36
N ILE A 117 -5.88 -13.91 -1.38
CA ILE A 117 -4.89 -12.84 -1.24
C ILE A 117 -3.49 -13.42 -1.10
N LEU A 118 -2.52 -12.66 -1.60
CA LEU A 118 -1.10 -12.93 -1.50
C LEU A 118 -0.41 -11.73 -0.89
N VAL A 119 0.26 -11.94 0.25
CA VAL A 119 1.11 -10.94 0.89
C VAL A 119 2.56 -11.22 0.53
N TYR A 120 3.22 -10.23 -0.03
CA TYR A 120 4.54 -10.38 -0.64
C TYR A 120 5.48 -9.26 -0.22
N ASP A 121 6.72 -9.61 0.15
CA ASP A 121 7.80 -8.65 0.32
C ASP A 121 8.49 -8.41 -1.02
N LYS A 122 8.24 -7.24 -1.63
CA LYS A 122 8.84 -6.85 -2.91
C LYS A 122 10.34 -6.54 -2.81
N LEU A 123 10.84 -6.19 -1.63
CA LEU A 123 12.26 -5.86 -1.45
C LEU A 123 13.12 -7.12 -1.32
N LYS A 124 12.60 -8.13 -0.61
CA LYS A 124 13.28 -9.41 -0.42
C LYS A 124 12.88 -10.47 -1.45
N ASP A 125 11.88 -10.18 -2.27
CA ASP A 125 11.30 -11.10 -3.26
C ASP A 125 10.75 -12.39 -2.64
N ILE A 126 10.16 -12.28 -1.44
CA ILE A 126 9.67 -13.43 -0.65
C ILE A 126 8.16 -13.36 -0.46
N GLU A 127 7.50 -14.51 -0.63
CA GLU A 127 6.11 -14.71 -0.23
C GLU A 127 6.01 -14.79 1.31
N ILE A 128 5.27 -13.86 1.91
CA ILE A 128 5.05 -13.84 3.36
C ILE A 128 3.94 -14.82 3.70
N THR A 129 2.80 -14.70 3.01
CA THR A 129 1.67 -15.59 3.21
C THR A 129 0.69 -15.52 2.05
N LYS A 130 -0.07 -16.60 1.87
CA LYS A 130 -1.09 -16.74 0.85
C LYS A 130 -2.32 -17.39 1.45
N LEU A 131 -3.46 -16.76 1.26
CA LEU A 131 -4.75 -17.28 1.70
C LEU A 131 -5.67 -17.42 0.51
N LYS A 132 -6.39 -18.54 0.47
CA LYS A 132 -7.48 -18.78 -0.47
C LYS A 132 -8.81 -18.68 0.27
N PHE A 133 -9.83 -18.19 -0.42
CA PHE A 133 -11.20 -18.07 0.08
C PHE A 133 -12.09 -19.23 -0.36
#